data_AF-A0A8B6GGG4-F1
#
_entry.id   AF-A0A8B6GGG4-F1
#
_cell.length_a   1.000
_cell.length_b   1.000
_cell.length_c   1.000
_cell.angle_alpha   90.00
_cell.angle_beta   90.00
_cell.angle_gamma   90.00
#
_symmetry.space_group_name_H-M   'P 1'
#
loop_
_entity.id
_entity.type
_entity.pdbx_description
1 polymer ?
#
loop_
_entity_poly.entity_id
_entity_poly.type
_entity_poly.pdbx_seq_one_letter_code
_entity_poly.pdbx_strand_id
1 'polypeptide(L)'
;MIPFKELDAILARFYLGVRNKEGQEYEPDTLTGFQNSIERHLKNNKVVVDLKRNDDFSHSRKVLEAKRKQLKQEGKGNKRNRAEPIDTQEIQNLYDKQLLGSGKVCWSSLKDQN
;
A
#
# COMPACT_ATOMS: atom_id res chain seq x y z
N MET A 1 11.00 5.97 -26.63
CA MET A 1 10.14 6.18 -25.44
C MET A 1 8.82 5.48 -25.73
N ILE A 2 8.30 4.65 -24.82
CA ILE A 2 7.05 3.91 -25.03
C ILE A 2 5.88 4.91 -24.99
N PRO A 3 4.95 4.90 -25.97
CA PRO A 3 3.74 5.73 -25.92
C PRO A 3 2.88 5.44 -24.68
N PHE A 4 2.26 6.47 -24.10
CA PHE A 4 1.47 6.30 -22.87
C PHE A 4 0.33 5.30 -23.01
N LYS A 5 -0.36 5.26 -24.16
CA LYS A 5 -1.41 4.28 -24.44
C LYS A 5 -0.89 2.83 -24.45
N GLU A 6 0.31 2.62 -24.97
CA GLU A 6 0.94 1.30 -24.97
C GLU A 6 1.39 0.92 -23.55
N LEU A 7 1.97 1.87 -22.82
CA LEU A 7 2.34 1.69 -21.42
C LEU A 7 1.13 1.35 -20.54
N ASP A 8 -0.01 2.03 -20.73
CA ASP A 8 -1.25 1.76 -20.03
C ASP A 8 -1.76 0.32 -20.27
N ALA A 9 -1.71 -0.16 -21.51
CA ALA A 9 -2.07 -1.54 -21.83
C ALA A 9 -1.10 -2.57 -21.22
N ILE A 10 0.21 -2.26 -21.19
CA ILE A 10 1.22 -3.11 -20.54
C ILE A 10 0.96 -3.19 -19.04
N LEU A 11 0.69 -2.06 -18.39
CA LEU A 11 0.40 -1.98 -16.96
C LEU A 11 -0.88 -2.74 -16.60
N ALA A 12 -1.93 -2.64 -17.43
CA ALA A 12 -3.16 -3.41 -17.24
C ALA A 12 -2.89 -4.93 -17.25
N ARG A 13 -2.14 -5.44 -18.23
CA ARG A 13 -1.75 -6.85 -18.28
C ARG A 13 -0.89 -7.26 -17.09
N PHE A 14 0.04 -6.40 -16.69
CA PHE A 14 0.88 -6.62 -15.52
C PHE A 14 0.02 -6.80 -14.25
N TYR A 15 -0.90 -5.88 -13.95
CA TYR A 15 -1.73 -5.98 -12.74
C TYR A 15 -2.67 -7.18 -12.71
N LEU A 16 -3.11 -7.68 -13.88
CA LEU A 16 -3.90 -8.91 -13.95
C LEU A 16 -3.07 -10.16 -13.68
N GLY A 17 -1.89 -10.23 -14.28
CA GLY A 17 -1.04 -11.43 -14.31
C GLY A 17 0.02 -11.51 -13.23
N VAL A 18 0.27 -10.45 -12.47
CA VAL A 18 1.35 -10.44 -11.47
C VAL A 18 1.09 -11.47 -10.36
N ARG A 19 2.09 -12.30 -10.09
CA ARG A 19 2.09 -13.38 -9.07
C ARG A 19 3.43 -13.45 -8.37
N ASN A 20 3.44 -13.98 -7.15
CA ASN A 20 4.68 -14.23 -6.42
C ASN A 20 5.46 -15.42 -7.02
N LYS A 21 6.63 -15.72 -6.44
CA LYS A 21 7.47 -16.85 -6.88
C LYS A 21 6.77 -18.21 -6.79
N GLU A 22 5.77 -18.32 -5.94
CA GLU A 22 4.96 -19.53 -5.71
C GLU A 22 3.70 -19.56 -6.60
N GLY A 23 3.51 -18.57 -7.49
CA GLY A 23 2.34 -18.46 -8.35
C GLY A 23 1.08 -17.93 -7.67
N GLN A 24 1.17 -17.48 -6.41
CA GLN A 24 0.05 -16.95 -5.65
C GLN A 24 -0.18 -15.47 -5.95
N GLU A 25 -1.42 -15.03 -5.71
CA GLU A 25 -1.84 -13.63 -5.78
C GLU A 25 -1.18 -12.79 -4.68
N TYR A 26 -0.79 -11.56 -5.03
CA TYR A 26 -0.32 -10.58 -4.06
C TYR A 26 -1.48 -9.94 -3.27
N GLU A 27 -1.16 -9.33 -2.14
CA GLU A 27 -2.13 -8.54 -1.38
C GLU A 27 -2.53 -7.26 -2.13
N PRO A 28 -3.76 -6.73 -1.91
CA PRO A 28 -4.22 -5.49 -2.54
C PRO A 28 -3.29 -4.29 -2.35
N ASP A 29 -2.60 -4.22 -1.21
CA ASP A 29 -1.71 -3.09 -0.89
C ASP A 29 -0.33 -3.26 -1.52
N THR A 30 0.15 -4.51 -1.69
CA THR A 30 1.33 -4.79 -2.49
C THR A 30 1.17 -4.32 -3.94
N LEU A 31 -0.01 -4.53 -4.55
CA LEU A 31 -0.31 -4.04 -5.90
C LEU A 31 -0.24 -2.50 -5.97
N THR A 32 -0.67 -1.81 -4.92
CA THR A 32 -0.53 -0.35 -4.80
C THR A 32 0.94 0.06 -4.68
N GLY A 33 1.74 -0.73 -3.95
CA GLY A 33 3.19 -0.58 -3.87
C GLY A 33 3.87 -0.69 -5.24
N PHE A 34 3.44 -1.61 -6.09
CA PHE A 34 3.95 -1.72 -7.46
C PHE A 34 3.66 -0.45 -8.28
N GLN A 35 2.44 0.07 -8.24
CA GLN A 35 2.10 1.32 -8.93
C GLN A 35 3.01 2.47 -8.48
N ASN A 36 3.21 2.63 -7.17
CA ASN A 36 4.10 3.66 -6.61
C ASN A 36 5.56 3.48 -7.06
N SER A 37 6.03 2.23 -7.11
CA SER A 37 7.41 1.91 -7.51
C SER A 37 7.65 2.21 -8.99
N ILE A 38 6.68 1.88 -9.85
CA ILE A 38 6.73 2.19 -11.27
C ILE A 38 6.70 3.70 -11.48
N GLU A 39 5.80 4.42 -10.83
CA GLU A 39 5.72 5.89 -10.93
C GLU A 39 7.05 6.55 -10.52
N ARG A 40 7.65 6.10 -9.41
CA ARG A 40 8.98 6.56 -8.97
C ARG A 40 10.05 6.28 -10.02
N HIS A 41 10.05 5.08 -10.61
CA HIS A 41 10.99 4.74 -11.67
C HIS A 41 10.84 5.64 -12.90
N LEU A 42 9.61 5.93 -13.33
CA LEU A 42 9.34 6.84 -14.45
C LEU A 42 9.84 8.26 -14.15
N LYS A 43 9.58 8.77 -12.95
CA LYS A 43 10.07 10.08 -12.50
C LYS A 43 11.60 10.16 -12.50
N ASN A 44 12.28 9.11 -12.03
CA ASN A 44 13.75 9.05 -12.06
C ASN A 44 14.31 9.05 -13.49
N ASN A 45 13.55 8.55 -14.46
CA ASN A 45 13.88 8.58 -15.88
C ASN A 45 13.36 9.85 -16.60
N LYS A 46 13.05 10.92 -15.85
CA LYS A 46 12.58 12.22 -16.36
C LYS A 46 11.22 12.17 -17.07
N VAL A 47 10.43 11.11 -16.87
CA VAL A 47 9.05 11.04 -17.33
C VAL A 47 8.15 11.57 -16.21
N VAL A 48 7.63 12.78 -16.40
CA VAL A 48 6.72 13.42 -15.43
C VAL A 48 5.30 12.94 -15.71
N VAL A 49 4.85 11.98 -14.91
CA VAL A 49 3.51 11.40 -15.02
C VAL A 49 2.96 11.04 -13.64
N ASP A 50 1.66 11.21 -13.47
CA ASP A 50 0.91 10.73 -12.31
C ASP A 50 0.07 9.51 -12.73
N LEU A 51 0.52 8.31 -12.38
CA LEU A 51 -0.17 7.07 -12.74
C LEU A 51 -1.52 6.88 -12.02
N LYS A 52 -1.82 7.71 -11.01
CA LYS A 52 -3.06 7.63 -10.22
C LYS A 52 -4.11 8.58 -10.73
N ARG A 53 -3.70 9.71 -11.31
CA ARG A 53 -4.63 10.78 -11.74
C ARG A 53 -4.69 10.97 -13.25
N ASN A 54 -3.63 10.66 -14.00
CA ASN A 54 -3.61 10.91 -15.43
C ASN A 54 -4.61 10.00 -16.19
N ASP A 55 -5.37 10.61 -17.09
CA ASP A 55 -6.39 9.96 -17.92
C ASP A 55 -5.81 9.00 -18.96
N ASP A 56 -4.57 9.22 -19.40
CA ASP A 56 -3.82 8.31 -20.26
C ASP A 56 -3.66 6.90 -19.65
N PHE A 57 -3.79 6.81 -18.32
CA PHE A 57 -3.67 5.56 -17.55
C PHE A 57 -5.01 5.07 -16.99
N SER A 58 -6.13 5.54 -17.54
CA SER A 58 -7.47 5.19 -17.05
C SER A 58 -7.78 3.69 -17.15
N HIS A 59 -7.26 2.97 -18.16
CA HIS A 59 -7.52 1.55 -18.30
C HIS A 59 -6.80 0.73 -17.23
N SER A 60 -5.49 0.90 -17.08
CA SER A 60 -4.70 0.20 -16.05
C SER A 60 -5.18 0.53 -14.64
N ARG A 61 -5.61 1.77 -14.37
CA ARG A 61 -6.24 2.16 -13.09
C ARG A 61 -7.51 1.35 -12.81
N LYS A 62 -8.44 1.29 -13.75
CA LYS A 62 -9.68 0.51 -13.60
C LYS A 62 -9.40 -0.97 -13.36
N VAL A 63 -8.42 -1.52 -14.08
CA VAL A 63 -7.99 -2.92 -13.92
C VAL A 63 -7.39 -3.15 -12.53
N LEU A 64 -6.52 -2.26 -12.06
CA LEU A 64 -5.92 -2.33 -10.73
C LEU A 64 -7.01 -2.24 -9.63
N GLU A 65 -7.95 -1.32 -9.76
CA GLU A 65 -9.06 -1.17 -8.81
C GLU A 65 -9.95 -2.41 -8.75
N ALA A 66 -10.33 -2.96 -9.92
CA ALA A 66 -11.11 -4.19 -10.01
C ALA A 66 -10.36 -5.37 -9.36
N LYS A 67 -9.07 -5.51 -9.65
CA LYS A 67 -8.21 -6.56 -9.07
C LYS A 67 -8.11 -6.43 -7.56
N ARG A 68 -7.88 -5.22 -7.03
CA ARG A 68 -7.85 -4.97 -5.59
C ARG A 68 -9.18 -5.28 -4.92
N LYS A 69 -10.31 -4.94 -5.56
CA LYS A 69 -11.65 -5.25 -5.04
C LYS A 69 -11.89 -6.76 -4.98
N GLN A 70 -11.53 -7.48 -6.03
CA GLN A 70 -11.60 -8.94 -6.07
C GLN A 70 -10.78 -9.57 -4.93
N LEU A 71 -9.51 -9.18 -4.77
CA LEU A 71 -8.63 -9.73 -3.74
C LEU A 71 -9.14 -9.44 -2.31
N LYS A 72 -9.77 -8.28 -2.09
CA LYS A 72 -10.44 -7.98 -0.81
C LYS A 72 -11.65 -8.89 -0.56
N GLN A 73 -12.44 -9.19 -1.60
CA GLN A 73 -13.57 -10.12 -1.51
C GLN A 73 -13.12 -11.56 -1.24
N GLU A 74 -11.98 -11.97 -1.81
CA GLU A 74 -11.34 -13.27 -1.54
C GLU A 74 -10.71 -13.36 -0.13
N GLY A 75 -10.78 -12.30 0.68
CA GLY A 75 -10.20 -12.28 2.03
C GLY A 75 -8.68 -12.15 2.07
N LYS A 76 -8.02 -11.84 0.94
CA LYS A 76 -6.57 -11.56 0.85
C LYS A 76 -6.21 -10.12 1.18
N GLY A 77 -7.15 -9.37 1.76
CA GLY A 77 -6.88 -8.02 2.27
C GLY A 77 -6.18 -8.07 3.62
N ASN A 78 -5.60 -6.93 4.00
CA ASN A 78 -4.86 -6.75 5.26
C ASN A 78 -5.73 -6.79 6.54
N LYS A 79 -6.97 -7.30 6.47
CA LYS A 79 -7.88 -7.36 7.62
C LYS A 79 -7.36 -8.29 8.71
N ARG A 80 -6.67 -9.37 8.34
CA ARG A 80 -6.13 -10.37 9.28
C ARG A 80 -4.81 -9.95 9.93
N ASN A 81 -3.97 -9.20 9.22
CA ASN A 81 -2.69 -8.70 9.74
C ASN A 81 -2.83 -7.25 10.26
N ARG A 82 -4.05 -6.81 10.54
CA ARG A 82 -4.27 -5.50 11.15
C ARG A 82 -3.62 -5.53 12.54
N ALA A 83 -2.71 -4.61 12.80
CA ALA A 83 -2.19 -4.43 14.14
C ALA A 83 -3.36 -4.07 15.06
N GLU A 84 -3.48 -4.79 16.16
CA GLU A 84 -4.39 -4.40 17.23
C GLU A 84 -3.91 -3.08 17.84
N PRO A 85 -4.82 -2.24 18.34
CA PRO A 85 -4.43 -1.07 19.11
C PRO A 85 -3.54 -1.51 20.28
N ILE A 86 -2.41 -0.84 20.46
CA ILE A 86 -1.56 -1.07 21.63
C ILE A 86 -2.34 -0.65 22.88
N ASP A 87 -2.39 -1.53 23.88
CA ASP A 87 -3.12 -1.22 25.10
C ASP A 87 -2.30 -0.32 26.04
N THR A 88 -2.96 0.34 27.00
CA THR A 88 -2.31 1.25 27.94
C THR A 88 -1.25 0.55 28.81
N GLN A 89 -1.43 -0.74 29.09
CA GLN A 89 -0.51 -1.55 29.89
C GLN A 89 0.75 -1.95 29.09
N GLU A 90 0.59 -2.28 27.81
CA GLU A 90 1.67 -2.52 26.84
C GLU A 90 2.47 -1.25 26.61
N ILE A 91 1.80 -0.10 26.45
CA ILE A 91 2.48 1.21 26.40
C ILE A 91 3.34 1.40 27.65
N GLN A 92 2.79 1.18 28.86
CA GLN A 92 3.53 1.30 30.12
C GLN A 92 4.73 0.35 30.17
N ASN A 93 4.54 -0.92 29.81
CA ASN A 93 5.60 -1.92 29.80
C ASN A 93 6.75 -1.55 28.83
N LEU A 94 6.44 -0.91 27.70
CA LEU A 94 7.45 -0.45 26.76
C LEU A 94 8.23 0.77 27.29
N TYR A 95 7.59 1.67 28.04
CA TYR A 95 8.26 2.77 28.73
C TYR A 95 9.18 2.28 29.84
N ASP A 96 8.72 1.37 30.68
CA ASP A 96 9.52 0.81 31.77
C ASP A 96 10.79 0.11 31.25
N LYS A 97 10.68 -0.50 30.06
CA LYS A 97 11.79 -1.13 29.34
C LYS A 97 12.64 -0.17 28.52
N GLN A 98 12.35 1.14 28.54
CA GLN A 98 13.02 2.18 27.74
C GLN A 98 13.03 1.90 26.22
N LEU A 99 12.01 1.19 25.72
CA LEU A 99 11.87 0.84 24.30
C LEU A 99 11.08 1.89 23.51
N LEU A 100 10.31 2.74 24.19
CA LEU A 100 9.75 3.97 23.63
C LEU A 100 10.59 5.17 24.09
N GLY A 101 10.75 6.15 23.20
CA GLY A 101 11.71 7.27 23.32
C GLY A 101 11.82 7.93 24.70
N SER A 102 12.96 8.53 24.97
CA SER A 102 13.40 9.06 26.29
C SER A 102 12.64 10.30 26.82
N GLY A 103 11.47 10.62 26.26
CA GLY A 103 10.63 11.73 26.69
C GLY A 103 9.69 11.36 27.85
N LYS A 104 9.53 12.26 28.83
CA LYS A 104 8.51 12.09 29.89
C LYS A 104 7.10 12.15 29.29
N VAL A 105 6.32 11.10 29.47
CA VAL A 105 4.91 11.04 29.03
C VAL A 105 4.00 11.70 30.05
N CYS A 106 3.14 12.60 29.59
CA CYS A 106 2.05 13.13 30.40
C CYS A 106 0.82 12.23 30.23
N TRP A 107 0.60 11.32 31.18
CA TRP A 107 -0.47 10.31 31.14
C TRP A 107 -1.89 10.90 31.17
N SER A 108 -2.06 12.17 31.55
CA SER A 108 -3.33 12.87 31.51
C SER A 108 -3.83 13.15 30.08
N SER A 109 -2.95 13.14 29.07
CA SER A 109 -3.32 13.43 27.66
C SER A 109 -3.75 12.19 26.85
N LEU A 110 -3.62 10.98 27.39
CA LEU A 110 -3.96 9.72 26.70
C LEU A 110 -5.35 9.17 27.06
N LYS A 111 -6.01 9.73 28.09
CA LYS A 111 -7.32 9.24 28.55
C LYS A 111 -8.50 9.63 27.63
N ASP A 112 -8.26 10.48 26.64
CA ASP A 112 -9.31 11.05 25.77
C ASP A 112 -9.43 10.36 24.39
N GLN A 113 -8.74 9.23 24.17
CA GLN A 113 -8.74 8.51 22.88
C GLN A 113 -9.47 7.16 22.91
N ASN A 114 -10.50 7.01 23.75
CA ASN A 114 -11.41 5.86 23.72
C ASN A 114 -12.84 6.28 23.36
#